data_AF-A0A2D9N9H7-F1
#
_entry.id   AF-A0A2D9N9H7-F1
#
_cell.length_a   1.000
_cell.length_b   1.000
_cell.length_c   1.000
_cell.angle_alpha   90.00
_cell.angle_beta   90.00
_cell.angle_gamma   90.00
#
_symmetry.space_group_name_H-M   'P 1'
#
loop_
_entity.id
_entity.type
_entity.pdbx_description
1 polymer ?
#
loop_
_entity_poly.entity_id
_entity_poly.type
_entity_poly.pdbx_seq_one_letter_code
_entity_poly.pdbx_strand_id
1 'polypeptide(L)'
;MRKEITWRQLKGLHQLYEGKSTRVKLMSNVFVKNVLYKQRHLLKYKDGNIDIIVKNTGFNAYFEEHLLDQFEYYAEFFQNAGIEISARRTYSQEILETLILIHKNRETLRQKLSTPRIFSSIFFENKDSKFLDGKPQLKKDILTILGVTKFPRESAKDQQYRLVVDCLDPKYILLCENIDFLKDPFEFRKNHIELWYLGGNNTKKLYEVPIDKIKFPIYYVCDWDFHGLEIYTRIKEILGNKGKAITLIVPTNPLLKPIKSGKHFSEWKVESLSGLERNAFLPGEIQLIETLINSNKWVEEQTIDPISIICEKKV
;
A
#
# COMPACT_ATOMS: atom_id res chain seq x y z
N MET A 1 -2.46 1.98 -15.14
CA MET A 1 -2.46 2.53 -13.77
C MET A 1 -3.75 3.35 -13.57
N ARG A 2 -4.71 2.87 -12.76
CA ARG A 2 -6.12 3.34 -12.67
C ARG A 2 -6.36 4.46 -11.62
N LYS A 3 -5.37 5.29 -11.32
CA LYS A 3 -5.34 6.15 -10.11
C LYS A 3 -6.32 7.34 -10.05
N GLU A 4 -7.31 7.45 -10.95
CA GLU A 4 -8.03 8.71 -11.13
C GLU A 4 -9.46 8.76 -10.56
N ILE A 5 -10.17 7.64 -10.39
CA ILE A 5 -11.61 7.68 -10.10
C ILE A 5 -11.86 7.56 -8.58
N THR A 6 -12.58 8.53 -8.00
CA THR A 6 -13.07 8.43 -6.61
C THR A 6 -14.27 7.49 -6.51
N TRP A 7 -14.54 6.94 -5.31
CA TRP A 7 -15.72 6.11 -5.08
C TRP A 7 -17.03 6.77 -5.54
N ARG A 8 -17.22 8.07 -5.25
CA ARG A 8 -18.38 8.84 -5.73
C ARG A 8 -18.55 8.72 -7.24
N GLN A 9 -17.46 8.88 -7.99
CA GLN A 9 -17.48 8.84 -9.44
C GLN A 9 -17.68 7.41 -9.94
N LEU A 10 -17.01 6.41 -9.35
CA LEU A 10 -17.18 5.01 -9.71
C LEU A 10 -18.63 4.54 -9.47
N LYS A 11 -19.23 4.89 -8.32
CA LYS A 11 -20.64 4.61 -8.03
C LYS A 11 -21.57 5.34 -8.99
N GLY A 12 -21.24 6.57 -9.40
CA GLY A 12 -22.01 7.30 -10.42
C GLY A 12 -21.92 6.67 -11.81
N LEU A 13 -20.76 6.12 -12.18
CA LEU A 13 -20.58 5.33 -13.41
C LEU A 13 -21.35 4.01 -13.33
N HIS A 14 -21.36 3.34 -12.18
CA HIS A 14 -22.20 2.16 -11.95
C HIS A 14 -23.70 2.47 -12.06
N GLN A 15 -24.15 3.63 -11.56
CA GLN A 15 -25.54 4.08 -11.75
C GLN A 15 -25.90 4.25 -13.23
N LEU A 16 -24.95 4.70 -14.06
CA LEU A 16 -25.13 4.74 -15.52
C LEU A 16 -25.17 3.33 -16.11
N TYR A 17 -24.39 2.40 -15.59
CA TYR A 17 -24.39 1.01 -16.04
C TYR A 17 -25.74 0.33 -15.75
N GLU A 18 -26.22 0.39 -14.51
CA GLU A 18 -27.53 -0.14 -14.08
C GLU A 18 -28.71 0.61 -14.71
N GLY A 19 -28.59 1.93 -14.84
CA GLY A 19 -29.64 2.81 -15.32
C GLY A 19 -29.32 3.48 -16.65
N LYS A 20 -29.86 4.68 -16.87
CA LYS A 20 -29.54 5.51 -18.05
C LYS A 20 -28.93 6.86 -17.71
N SER A 21 -29.02 7.32 -16.46
CA SER A 21 -28.62 8.68 -16.07
C SER A 21 -28.14 8.80 -14.63
N THR A 22 -27.27 9.78 -14.35
CA THR A 22 -26.87 10.17 -13.00
C THR A 22 -26.76 11.69 -12.86
N ARG A 23 -26.92 12.19 -11.64
CA ARG A 23 -26.64 13.60 -11.25
C ARG A 23 -25.29 13.75 -10.55
N VAL A 24 -24.52 12.67 -10.42
CA VAL A 24 -23.17 12.75 -9.88
C VAL A 24 -22.32 13.62 -10.81
N LYS A 25 -21.55 14.55 -10.24
CA LYS A 25 -20.61 15.40 -10.98
C LYS A 25 -19.42 14.59 -11.52
N LEU A 26 -19.65 13.76 -12.53
CA LEU A 26 -18.61 12.88 -13.10
C LEU A 26 -17.56 13.67 -13.89
N MET A 27 -17.98 14.73 -14.61
CA MET A 27 -17.11 15.54 -15.47
C MET A 27 -16.08 16.40 -14.71
N SER A 28 -16.12 16.41 -13.37
CA SER A 28 -15.05 17.01 -12.56
C SER A 28 -13.79 16.16 -12.52
N ASN A 29 -13.90 14.87 -12.87
CA ASN A 29 -12.77 13.96 -12.96
C ASN A 29 -12.05 14.11 -14.31
N VAL A 30 -10.72 14.18 -14.29
CA VAL A 30 -9.91 14.36 -15.51
C VAL A 30 -10.06 13.17 -16.46
N PHE A 31 -9.87 11.94 -15.96
CA PHE A 31 -10.11 10.72 -16.74
C PHE A 31 -11.53 10.66 -17.32
N VAL A 32 -12.57 10.88 -16.52
CA VAL A 32 -13.95 10.81 -17.04
C VAL A 32 -14.19 11.87 -18.12
N LYS A 33 -13.75 13.11 -17.88
CA LYS A 33 -13.93 14.22 -18.83
C LYS A 33 -13.16 14.01 -20.14
N ASN A 34 -11.90 13.59 -20.06
CA ASN A 34 -11.04 13.51 -21.23
C ASN A 34 -11.18 12.18 -21.97
N VAL A 35 -11.24 11.06 -21.25
CA VAL A 35 -11.29 9.73 -21.86
C VAL A 35 -12.72 9.32 -22.18
N LEU A 36 -13.59 9.25 -21.17
CA LEU A 36 -14.94 8.71 -21.36
C LEU A 36 -15.85 9.65 -22.14
N TYR A 37 -15.78 10.96 -21.86
CA TYR A 37 -16.62 11.97 -22.52
C TYR A 37 -16.04 12.48 -23.84
N LYS A 38 -14.81 13.02 -23.86
CA LYS A 38 -14.25 13.67 -25.06
C LYS A 38 -13.70 12.71 -26.11
N GLN A 39 -12.92 11.71 -25.71
CA GLN A 39 -12.22 10.83 -26.67
C GLN A 39 -13.10 9.67 -27.14
N ARG A 40 -13.74 8.96 -26.20
CA ARG A 40 -14.53 7.76 -26.50
C ARG A 40 -16.03 8.04 -26.69
N HIS A 41 -16.49 9.26 -26.39
CA HIS A 41 -17.89 9.67 -26.51
C HIS A 41 -18.90 8.72 -25.84
N LEU A 42 -18.49 8.05 -24.76
CA LEU A 42 -19.32 7.08 -24.03
C LEU A 42 -20.34 7.74 -23.11
N LEU A 43 -20.15 9.03 -22.81
CA LEU A 43 -21.00 9.83 -21.93
C LEU A 43 -21.46 11.08 -22.67
N LYS A 44 -22.60 11.63 -22.26
CA LYS A 44 -23.03 12.98 -22.65
C LYS A 44 -23.89 13.64 -21.57
N TYR A 45 -24.07 14.95 -21.67
CA TYR A 45 -25.11 15.62 -20.91
C TYR A 45 -26.49 15.28 -21.50
N LYS A 46 -27.52 15.25 -20.65
CA LYS A 46 -28.90 15.11 -21.11
C LYS A 46 -29.29 16.39 -21.86
N ASP A 47 -30.01 16.23 -22.98
CA ASP A 47 -30.48 17.37 -23.75
C ASP A 47 -31.32 18.32 -22.88
N GLY A 48 -30.97 19.61 -22.88
CA GLY A 48 -31.60 20.63 -22.05
C GLY A 48 -31.23 20.58 -20.55
N ASN A 49 -30.35 19.68 -20.09
CA ASN A 49 -29.94 19.62 -18.69
C ASN A 49 -28.48 19.15 -18.50
N ILE A 50 -27.59 20.11 -18.22
CA ILE A 50 -26.15 19.90 -17.99
C ILE A 50 -25.81 19.28 -16.62
N ASP A 51 -26.75 19.19 -15.70
CA ASP A 51 -26.53 18.54 -14.39
C ASP A 51 -26.78 17.04 -14.44
N ILE A 52 -27.36 16.54 -15.53
CA ILE A 52 -27.66 15.12 -15.73
C ILE A 52 -26.73 14.57 -16.80
N ILE A 53 -25.97 13.54 -16.43
CA ILE A 53 -25.14 12.79 -17.35
C ILE A 53 -25.90 11.52 -17.74
N VAL A 54 -25.84 11.16 -19.02
CA VAL A 54 -26.41 9.93 -19.57
C VAL A 54 -25.33 9.13 -20.29
N LYS A 55 -25.54 7.81 -20.39
CA LYS A 55 -24.66 6.94 -21.17
C LYS A 55 -25.02 6.96 -22.66
N ASN A 56 -23.99 6.82 -23.51
CA ASN A 56 -24.12 6.55 -24.93
C ASN A 56 -23.89 5.06 -25.23
N THR A 57 -24.07 4.68 -26.50
CA THR A 57 -23.75 3.34 -27.02
C THR A 57 -22.30 2.97 -26.73
N GLY A 58 -22.06 1.73 -26.32
CA GLY A 58 -20.74 1.20 -25.98
C GLY A 58 -20.30 1.42 -24.53
N PHE A 59 -20.99 2.26 -23.75
CA PHE A 59 -20.63 2.49 -22.34
C PHE A 59 -20.71 1.22 -21.49
N ASN A 60 -21.76 0.40 -21.66
CA ASN A 60 -21.94 -0.82 -20.87
C ASN A 60 -20.78 -1.80 -21.06
N ALA A 61 -20.46 -2.12 -22.31
CA ALA A 61 -19.33 -3.00 -22.64
C ALA A 61 -18.00 -2.47 -22.08
N TYR A 62 -17.77 -1.15 -22.21
CA TYR A 62 -16.58 -0.52 -21.62
C TYR A 62 -16.55 -0.63 -20.09
N PHE A 63 -17.69 -0.46 -19.42
CA PHE A 63 -17.77 -0.52 -17.98
C PHE A 63 -17.52 -1.94 -17.48
N GLU A 64 -18.14 -2.94 -18.09
CA GLU A 64 -17.93 -4.37 -17.81
C GLU A 64 -16.45 -4.75 -17.96
N GLU A 65 -15.82 -4.38 -19.08
CA GLU A 65 -14.44 -4.76 -19.38
C GLU A 65 -13.39 -4.10 -18.46
N HIS A 66 -13.66 -2.88 -17.97
CA HIS A 66 -12.61 -2.06 -17.36
C HIS A 66 -12.87 -1.60 -15.93
N LEU A 67 -14.13 -1.53 -15.49
CA LEU A 67 -14.52 -0.85 -14.24
C LEU A 67 -15.41 -1.69 -13.32
N LEU A 68 -16.11 -2.70 -13.83
CA LEU A 68 -17.06 -3.51 -13.06
C LEU A 68 -16.36 -4.25 -11.91
N ASP A 69 -15.29 -5.00 -12.20
CA ASP A 69 -14.52 -5.71 -11.17
C ASP A 69 -14.05 -4.78 -10.04
N GLN A 70 -13.59 -3.58 -10.41
CA GLN A 70 -13.13 -2.60 -9.43
C GLN A 70 -14.29 -2.07 -8.58
N PHE A 71 -15.44 -1.85 -9.19
CA PHE A 71 -16.64 -1.42 -8.47
C PHE A 71 -17.11 -2.50 -7.49
N GLU A 72 -17.23 -3.74 -7.96
CA GLU A 72 -17.69 -4.88 -7.16
C GLU A 72 -16.75 -5.12 -5.97
N TYR A 73 -15.44 -5.10 -6.20
CA TYR A 73 -14.43 -5.22 -5.15
C TYR A 73 -14.62 -4.20 -4.02
N TYR A 74 -14.83 -2.91 -4.36
CA TYR A 74 -15.04 -1.87 -3.35
C TYR A 74 -16.44 -1.93 -2.71
N ALA A 75 -17.46 -2.32 -3.46
CA ALA A 75 -18.81 -2.47 -2.95
C ALA A 75 -18.90 -3.62 -1.93
N GLU A 76 -18.29 -4.76 -2.25
CA GLU A 76 -18.16 -5.90 -1.36
C GLU A 76 -17.41 -5.53 -0.09
N PHE A 77 -16.28 -4.82 -0.23
CA PHE A 77 -15.55 -4.29 0.92
C PHE A 77 -16.44 -3.43 1.84
N PHE A 78 -17.19 -2.47 1.30
CA PHE A 78 -18.05 -1.62 2.12
C PHE A 78 -19.12 -2.42 2.85
N GLN A 79 -19.73 -3.40 2.17
CA GLN A 79 -20.70 -4.30 2.77
C GLN A 79 -20.09 -5.09 3.94
N ASN A 80 -18.93 -5.71 3.72
CA ASN A 80 -18.22 -6.50 4.73
C ASN A 80 -17.69 -5.65 5.90
N ALA A 81 -17.37 -4.38 5.64
CA ALA A 81 -16.92 -3.42 6.64
C ALA A 81 -18.05 -2.76 7.43
N GLY A 82 -19.32 -2.99 7.07
CA GLY A 82 -20.46 -2.31 7.68
C GLY A 82 -20.54 -0.81 7.36
N ILE A 83 -19.94 -0.41 6.23
CA ILE A 83 -19.96 0.97 5.74
C ILE A 83 -21.07 1.11 4.69
N GLU A 84 -21.85 2.17 4.79
CA GLU A 84 -22.91 2.46 3.82
C GLU A 84 -22.34 2.73 2.40
N ILE A 85 -22.86 2.00 1.42
CA ILE A 85 -22.52 2.12 -0.01
C ILE A 85 -23.16 3.39 -0.60
N SER A 86 -22.51 4.54 -0.39
CA SER A 86 -23.09 5.85 -0.76
C SER A 86 -22.16 6.69 -1.62
N ALA A 87 -22.70 7.32 -2.67
CA ALA A 87 -21.98 8.28 -3.51
C ALA A 87 -21.65 9.60 -2.77
N ARG A 88 -22.14 9.78 -1.53
CA ARG A 88 -21.73 10.92 -0.68
C ARG A 88 -20.26 10.82 -0.29
N ARG A 89 -19.71 9.61 -0.17
CA ARG A 89 -18.29 9.35 0.14
C ARG A 89 -17.40 9.70 -1.05
N THR A 90 -16.50 10.66 -0.87
CA THR A 90 -15.54 11.13 -1.91
C THR A 90 -14.17 10.49 -1.76
N TYR A 91 -14.11 9.24 -1.29
CA TYR A 91 -12.84 8.56 -1.07
C TYR A 91 -12.11 8.37 -2.39
N SER A 92 -10.85 8.80 -2.43
CA SER A 92 -9.93 8.44 -3.51
C SER A 92 -9.58 6.96 -3.40
N GLN A 93 -9.04 6.40 -4.47
CA GLN A 93 -8.50 5.04 -4.49
C GLN A 93 -7.51 4.80 -3.33
N GLU A 94 -6.55 5.71 -3.11
CA GLU A 94 -5.59 5.66 -1.99
C GLU A 94 -6.30 5.50 -0.62
N ILE A 95 -7.40 6.22 -0.40
CA ILE A 95 -8.17 6.12 0.84
C ILE A 95 -8.90 4.78 0.93
N LEU A 96 -9.50 4.30 -0.17
CA LEU A 96 -10.20 3.00 -0.20
C LEU A 96 -9.24 1.84 0.11
N GLU A 97 -8.08 1.83 -0.55
CA GLU A 97 -7.02 0.85 -0.34
C GLU A 97 -6.53 0.85 1.12
N THR A 98 -6.35 2.05 1.69
CA THR A 98 -6.00 2.20 3.11
C THR A 98 -7.09 1.66 4.03
N LEU A 99 -8.37 1.92 3.75
CA LEU A 99 -9.50 1.41 4.54
C LEU A 99 -9.60 -0.12 4.46
N ILE A 100 -9.36 -0.70 3.29
CA ILE A 100 -9.29 -2.15 3.09
C ILE A 100 -8.15 -2.74 3.91
N LEU A 101 -6.97 -2.12 3.90
CA LEU A 101 -5.83 -2.55 4.71
C LEU A 101 -6.14 -2.55 6.20
N ILE A 102 -6.79 -1.48 6.68
CA ILE A 102 -7.26 -1.38 8.08
C ILE A 102 -8.24 -2.50 8.39
N HIS A 103 -9.20 -2.78 7.49
CA HIS A 103 -10.19 -3.83 7.69
C HIS A 103 -9.57 -5.22 7.79
N LYS A 104 -8.62 -5.56 6.91
CA LYS A 104 -7.88 -6.83 6.96
C LYS A 104 -7.12 -7.01 8.28
N ASN A 105 -6.64 -5.93 8.88
CA ASN A 105 -5.86 -5.95 10.11
C ASN A 105 -6.65 -5.54 11.36
N ARG A 106 -7.99 -5.47 11.27
CA ARG A 106 -8.84 -4.83 12.28
C ARG A 106 -8.65 -5.40 13.68
N GLU A 107 -8.44 -6.70 13.82
CA GLU A 107 -8.30 -7.36 15.12
C GLU A 107 -7.03 -6.91 15.85
N THR A 108 -5.90 -6.96 15.14
CA THR A 108 -4.60 -6.47 15.62
C THR A 108 -4.65 -4.97 15.93
N LEU A 109 -5.27 -4.18 15.05
CA LEU A 109 -5.38 -2.74 15.20
C LEU A 109 -6.28 -2.35 16.38
N ARG A 110 -7.38 -3.06 16.59
CA ARG A 110 -8.30 -2.84 17.70
C ARG A 110 -7.62 -3.04 19.05
N GLN A 111 -6.76 -4.06 19.18
CA GLN A 111 -6.03 -4.33 20.43
C GLN A 111 -4.93 -3.30 20.72
N LYS A 112 -4.27 -2.78 19.70
CA LYS A 112 -3.14 -1.83 19.83
C LYS A 112 -3.50 -0.41 19.36
N LEU A 113 -4.76 0.00 19.40
CA LEU A 113 -5.23 1.23 18.76
C LEU A 113 -4.51 2.48 19.32
N SER A 114 -4.10 3.37 18.42
CA SER A 114 -3.36 4.60 18.76
C SER A 114 -4.27 5.83 18.81
N THR A 115 -3.70 6.98 19.20
CA THR A 115 -4.40 8.26 19.03
C THR A 115 -4.68 8.53 17.54
N PRO A 116 -5.66 9.39 17.20
CA PRO A 116 -5.99 9.68 15.81
C PRO A 116 -4.81 10.19 14.99
N ARG A 117 -3.93 10.99 15.61
CA ARG A 117 -2.78 11.59 14.91
C ARG A 117 -1.73 10.56 14.57
N ILE A 118 -1.38 9.69 15.51
CA ILE A 118 -0.42 8.61 15.27
C ILE A 118 -1.00 7.64 14.22
N PHE A 119 -2.29 7.31 14.34
CA PHE A 119 -2.96 6.47 13.35
C PHE A 119 -2.91 7.11 11.96
N SER A 120 -3.16 8.42 11.90
CA SER A 120 -3.10 9.19 10.67
C SER A 120 -1.70 9.15 10.05
N SER A 121 -0.65 9.37 10.84
CA SER A 121 0.74 9.33 10.37
C SER A 121 1.15 7.98 9.80
N ILE A 122 0.65 6.87 10.37
CA ILE A 122 1.00 5.52 9.91
C ILE A 122 0.27 5.16 8.61
N PHE A 123 -1.05 5.38 8.56
CA PHE A 123 -1.86 4.91 7.43
C PHE A 123 -1.94 5.92 6.27
N PHE A 124 -1.70 7.19 6.55
CA PHE A 124 -1.77 8.30 5.61
C PHE A 124 -0.48 9.10 5.62
N GLU A 125 0.68 8.44 5.58
CA GLU A 125 2.02 9.02 5.69
C GLU A 125 2.29 10.17 4.70
N ASN A 126 1.74 10.08 3.49
CA ASN A 126 1.80 11.15 2.49
C ASN A 126 0.93 12.38 2.85
N LYS A 127 0.25 12.37 4.00
CA LYS A 127 -0.61 13.43 4.52
C LYS A 127 -0.10 13.87 5.90
N ASP A 128 -0.52 15.07 6.31
CA ASP A 128 -0.20 15.57 7.64
C ASP A 128 -0.83 14.71 8.75
N SER A 129 -0.19 14.66 9.92
CA SER A 129 -0.69 13.96 11.11
C SER A 129 -2.10 14.41 11.54
N LYS A 130 -2.54 15.62 11.17
CA LYS A 130 -3.89 16.16 11.42
C LYS A 130 -4.87 15.86 10.29
N PHE A 131 -4.50 15.06 9.28
CA PHE A 131 -5.36 14.77 8.12
C PHE A 131 -6.74 14.24 8.51
N LEU A 132 -6.83 13.41 9.55
CA LEU A 132 -8.12 12.91 10.06
C LEU A 132 -8.94 13.96 10.81
N ASP A 133 -8.32 15.03 11.34
CA ASP A 133 -9.03 16.09 12.10
C ASP A 133 -10.05 16.82 11.21
N GLY A 134 -9.72 17.01 9.92
CA GLY A 134 -10.61 17.62 8.93
C GLY A 134 -11.58 16.64 8.23
N LYS A 135 -11.59 15.35 8.60
CA LYS A 135 -12.35 14.31 7.90
C LYS A 135 -13.24 13.48 8.84
N PRO A 136 -14.29 14.08 9.42
CA PRO A 136 -15.14 13.41 10.41
C PRO A 136 -15.80 12.13 9.88
N GLN A 137 -16.25 12.12 8.61
CA GLN A 137 -16.84 10.93 8.02
C GLN A 137 -15.83 9.78 7.84
N LEU A 138 -14.61 10.08 7.40
CA LEU A 138 -13.54 9.09 7.28
C LEU A 138 -13.17 8.50 8.64
N LYS A 139 -13.07 9.37 9.66
CA LYS A 139 -12.82 8.96 11.04
C LYS A 139 -13.92 8.03 11.57
N LYS A 140 -15.19 8.35 11.29
CA LYS A 140 -16.33 7.49 11.65
C LYS A 140 -16.25 6.13 10.97
N ASP A 141 -15.99 6.10 9.66
CA ASP A 141 -15.89 4.85 8.91
C ASP A 141 -14.70 3.98 9.39
N ILE A 142 -13.55 4.58 9.75
CA ILE A 142 -12.42 3.85 10.38
C ILE A 142 -12.84 3.23 11.72
N LEU A 143 -13.55 3.98 12.57
CA LEU A 143 -14.04 3.47 13.85
C LEU A 143 -15.04 2.33 13.66
N THR A 144 -15.92 2.42 12.66
CA THR A 144 -16.83 1.34 12.24
C THR A 144 -16.06 0.09 11.83
N ILE A 145 -15.05 0.22 10.95
CA ILE A 145 -14.21 -0.90 10.53
C ILE A 145 -13.54 -1.61 11.71
N LEU A 146 -13.04 -0.82 12.67
CA LEU A 146 -12.35 -1.32 13.85
C LEU A 146 -13.31 -1.84 14.94
N GLY A 147 -14.62 -1.62 14.80
CA GLY A 147 -15.61 -1.99 15.81
C GLY A 147 -15.43 -1.26 17.14
N VAL A 148 -14.95 -0.01 17.12
CA VAL A 148 -14.75 0.82 18.32
C VAL A 148 -15.54 2.12 18.23
N THR A 149 -15.88 2.73 19.37
CA THR A 149 -16.69 3.96 19.39
C THR A 149 -15.85 5.24 19.32
N LYS A 150 -14.59 5.18 19.76
CA LYS A 150 -13.66 6.32 19.78
C LYS A 150 -12.21 5.85 19.72
N PHE A 151 -11.33 6.72 19.22
CA PHE A 151 -9.90 6.56 19.41
C PHE A 151 -9.53 6.84 20.88
N PRO A 152 -8.49 6.18 21.41
CA PRO A 152 -7.98 6.49 22.74
C PRO A 152 -7.36 7.89 22.81
N ARG A 153 -7.34 8.46 24.02
CA ARG A 153 -6.72 9.76 24.30
C ARG A 153 -5.19 9.67 24.35
N GLU A 154 -4.68 8.54 24.82
CA GLU A 154 -3.25 8.24 24.92
C GLU A 154 -2.93 6.96 24.15
N SER A 155 -1.71 6.90 23.61
CA SER A 155 -1.17 5.73 22.95
C SER A 155 -0.61 4.73 23.96
N ALA A 156 -0.77 3.43 23.71
CA ALA A 156 0.06 2.42 24.36
C ALA A 156 1.54 2.72 24.13
N LYS A 157 2.39 2.51 25.16
CA LYS A 157 3.82 2.84 25.11
C LYS A 157 4.58 2.07 24.03
N ASP A 158 4.12 0.87 23.68
CA ASP A 158 4.70 0.01 22.64
C ASP A 158 3.75 -0.18 21.46
N GLN A 159 3.65 0.82 20.59
CA GLN A 159 2.90 0.70 19.35
C GLN A 159 3.70 -0.02 18.28
N GLN A 160 3.44 -1.32 18.18
CA GLN A 160 4.03 -2.18 17.18
C GLN A 160 2.92 -2.93 16.41
N TYR A 161 2.46 -2.33 15.31
CA TYR A 161 1.56 -2.98 14.35
C TYR A 161 2.35 -3.86 13.39
N ARG A 162 2.13 -5.18 13.41
CA ARG A 162 2.49 -6.03 12.28
C ARG A 162 1.29 -6.06 11.35
N LEU A 163 1.36 -5.37 10.21
CA LEU A 163 0.29 -5.42 9.22
C LEU A 163 0.59 -6.55 8.25
N VAL A 164 -0.41 -7.38 7.99
CA VAL A 164 -0.32 -8.49 7.06
C VAL A 164 -1.43 -8.34 6.03
N VAL A 165 -1.12 -8.66 4.77
CA VAL A 165 -2.12 -8.86 3.73
C VAL A 165 -2.02 -10.29 3.26
N ASP A 166 -2.98 -11.10 3.72
CA ASP A 166 -3.02 -12.53 3.41
C ASP A 166 -3.19 -12.76 1.90
N CYS A 167 -2.63 -13.89 1.46
CA CYS A 167 -2.80 -14.46 0.13
C CYS A 167 -3.50 -15.82 0.25
N LEU A 168 -4.39 -16.17 -0.70
CA LEU A 168 -5.17 -17.42 -0.63
C LEU A 168 -4.29 -18.66 -0.88
N ASP A 169 -3.31 -18.55 -1.76
CA ASP A 169 -2.34 -19.61 -2.09
C ASP A 169 -0.92 -19.03 -2.05
N PRO A 170 -0.37 -18.74 -0.86
CA PRO A 170 0.96 -18.14 -0.72
C PRO A 170 2.07 -19.16 -1.02
N LYS A 171 3.08 -18.71 -1.77
CA LYS A 171 4.34 -19.42 -2.03
C LYS A 171 5.54 -18.66 -1.46
N TYR A 172 5.39 -17.37 -1.20
CA TYR A 172 6.45 -16.47 -0.74
C TYR A 172 5.90 -15.48 0.29
N ILE A 173 6.75 -15.00 1.18
CA ILE A 173 6.49 -13.86 2.06
C ILE A 173 7.43 -12.73 1.68
N LEU A 174 6.89 -11.54 1.46
CA LEU A 174 7.67 -10.31 1.28
C LEU A 174 7.51 -9.41 2.51
N LEU A 175 8.61 -9.20 3.22
CA LEU A 175 8.75 -8.19 4.26
C LEU A 175 9.12 -6.86 3.62
N CYS A 176 8.39 -5.80 3.95
CA CYS A 176 8.60 -4.45 3.44
C CYS A 176 8.55 -3.39 4.54
N GLU A 177 9.24 -2.28 4.31
CA GLU A 177 9.25 -1.12 5.21
C GLU A 177 8.16 -0.13 4.86
N ASN A 178 7.79 -0.03 3.58
CA ASN A 178 6.76 0.88 3.11
C ASN A 178 5.36 0.23 3.10
N ILE A 179 4.41 0.89 3.77
CA ILE A 179 3.01 0.46 3.85
C ILE A 179 2.28 0.49 2.49
N ASP A 180 2.78 1.24 1.52
CA ASP A 180 2.17 1.39 0.19
C ASP A 180 2.13 0.07 -0.58
N PHE A 181 3.09 -0.85 -0.38
CA PHE A 181 3.01 -2.21 -0.94
C PHE A 181 1.74 -2.95 -0.49
N LEU A 182 1.31 -2.74 0.76
CA LEU A 182 0.13 -3.40 1.32
C LEU A 182 -1.18 -2.78 0.82
N LYS A 183 -1.15 -1.54 0.32
CA LYS A 183 -2.33 -0.84 -0.20
C LYS A 183 -2.75 -1.36 -1.57
N ASP A 184 -1.80 -1.72 -2.43
CA ASP A 184 -2.04 -2.32 -3.75
C ASP A 184 -1.49 -3.75 -3.87
N PRO A 185 -2.13 -4.74 -3.20
CA PRO A 185 -1.60 -6.10 -3.12
C PRO A 185 -1.95 -6.97 -4.34
N PHE A 186 -2.60 -6.42 -5.36
CA PHE A 186 -3.21 -7.23 -6.43
C PHE A 186 -2.17 -8.05 -7.20
N GLU A 187 -1.13 -7.40 -7.73
CA GLU A 187 -0.07 -8.08 -8.47
C GLU A 187 0.72 -9.06 -7.59
N PHE A 188 0.93 -8.72 -6.32
CA PHE A 188 1.56 -9.62 -5.35
C PHE A 188 0.77 -10.92 -5.16
N ARG A 189 -0.55 -10.80 -4.98
CA ARG A 189 -1.44 -11.96 -4.80
C ARG A 189 -1.49 -12.84 -6.05
N LYS A 190 -1.55 -12.24 -7.23
CA LYS A 190 -1.51 -12.97 -8.51
C LYS A 190 -0.23 -13.80 -8.66
N ASN A 191 0.85 -13.36 -8.04
CA ASN A 191 2.14 -14.04 -8.01
C ASN A 191 2.38 -14.86 -6.72
N HIS A 192 1.32 -15.14 -5.94
CA HIS A 192 1.39 -15.97 -4.73
C HIS A 192 2.27 -15.39 -3.61
N ILE A 193 2.34 -14.06 -3.48
CA ILE A 193 3.15 -13.37 -2.48
C ILE A 193 2.24 -12.85 -1.36
N GLU A 194 2.55 -13.23 -0.12
CA GLU A 194 1.97 -12.65 1.10
C GLU A 194 2.81 -11.45 1.56
N LEU A 195 2.16 -10.35 1.94
CA LEU A 195 2.84 -9.10 2.28
C LEU A 195 2.83 -8.83 3.77
N TRP A 196 4.01 -8.58 4.34
CA TRP A 196 4.19 -8.29 5.76
C TRP A 196 4.89 -6.93 5.92
N TYR A 197 4.21 -6.01 6.61
CA TYR A 197 4.76 -4.70 6.94
C TYR A 197 5.43 -4.75 8.32
N LEU A 198 6.72 -4.43 8.34
CA LEU A 198 7.48 -4.26 9.58
C LEU A 198 7.51 -2.82 10.03
N GLY A 199 7.59 -1.86 9.11
CA GLY A 199 7.73 -0.44 9.38
C GLY A 199 9.08 -0.10 10.02
N GLY A 200 10.03 0.32 9.19
CA GLY A 200 11.36 0.78 9.59
C GLY A 200 12.01 -0.04 10.71
N ASN A 201 12.52 0.66 11.73
CA ASN A 201 13.30 0.11 12.85
C ASN A 201 12.54 -0.86 13.80
N ASN A 202 11.32 -1.29 13.44
CA ASN A 202 10.40 -2.01 14.31
C ASN A 202 10.49 -3.54 14.16
N THR A 203 11.72 -4.05 14.08
CA THR A 203 12.04 -5.48 13.88
C THR A 203 11.61 -6.36 15.07
N LYS A 204 11.39 -5.75 16.25
CA LYS A 204 11.00 -6.45 17.48
C LYS A 204 9.73 -7.31 17.32
N LYS A 205 8.81 -6.91 16.43
CA LYS A 205 7.59 -7.66 16.08
C LYS A 205 7.88 -9.10 15.64
N LEU A 206 9.04 -9.34 15.01
CA LEU A 206 9.40 -10.66 14.50
C LEU A 206 9.72 -11.65 15.61
N TYR A 207 10.18 -11.20 16.79
CA TYR A 207 10.41 -12.10 17.93
C TYR A 207 9.12 -12.80 18.37
N GLU A 208 8.01 -12.08 18.35
CA GLU A 208 6.68 -12.59 18.74
C GLU A 208 6.02 -13.47 17.67
N VAL A 209 6.54 -13.48 16.43
CA VAL A 209 5.96 -14.30 15.37
C VAL A 209 6.29 -15.78 15.62
N PRO A 210 5.25 -16.63 15.76
CA PRO A 210 5.43 -18.08 15.88
C PRO A 210 6.07 -18.68 14.63
N ILE A 211 6.96 -19.66 14.79
CA ILE A 211 7.71 -20.27 13.68
C ILE A 211 6.80 -20.96 12.66
N ASP A 212 5.66 -21.49 13.11
CA ASP A 212 4.63 -22.12 12.30
C ASP A 212 3.91 -21.13 11.38
N LYS A 213 3.99 -19.82 11.64
CA LYS A 213 3.50 -18.79 10.71
C LYS A 213 4.51 -18.43 9.62
N ILE A 214 5.76 -18.87 9.75
CA ILE A 214 6.83 -18.65 8.77
C ILE A 214 7.02 -19.93 7.95
N LYS A 215 6.04 -20.20 7.07
CA LYS A 215 6.00 -21.43 6.27
C LYS A 215 6.69 -21.31 4.92
N PHE A 216 6.80 -20.10 4.39
CA PHE A 216 7.28 -19.84 3.04
C PHE A 216 8.63 -19.12 3.05
N PRO A 217 9.42 -19.22 1.96
CA PRO A 217 10.62 -18.40 1.78
C PRO A 217 10.32 -16.92 1.99
N ILE A 218 11.17 -16.26 2.78
CA ILE A 218 11.04 -14.85 3.12
C ILE A 218 12.01 -14.02 2.29
N TYR A 219 11.49 -12.95 1.72
CA TYR A 219 12.25 -11.89 1.06
C TYR A 219 12.10 -10.57 1.81
N TYR A 220 13.12 -9.72 1.74
CA TYR A 220 13.11 -8.39 2.31
C TYR A 220 13.35 -7.33 1.24
N VAL A 221 12.48 -6.33 1.18
CA VAL A 221 12.68 -5.12 0.38
C VAL A 221 12.78 -3.92 1.31
N CYS A 222 13.77 -3.07 1.09
CA CYS A 222 14.03 -1.85 1.85
C CYS A 222 14.72 -0.81 0.98
N ASP A 223 14.86 0.40 1.51
CA ASP A 223 15.80 1.38 0.98
C ASP A 223 17.22 0.80 1.05
N TRP A 224 17.97 0.90 -0.06
CA TRP A 224 19.39 0.57 -0.08
C TRP A 224 20.20 1.79 0.39
N ASP A 225 20.07 2.08 1.68
CA ASP A 225 20.86 3.03 2.45
C ASP A 225 21.40 2.35 3.73
N PHE A 226 22.16 3.08 4.55
CA PHE A 226 22.74 2.53 5.78
C PHE A 226 21.69 1.94 6.75
N HIS A 227 20.60 2.65 7.03
CA HIS A 227 19.55 2.25 7.97
C HIS A 227 18.73 1.07 7.45
N GLY A 228 18.32 1.07 6.17
CA GLY A 228 17.60 -0.07 5.60
C GLY A 228 18.41 -1.37 5.67
N LEU A 229 19.70 -1.29 5.36
CA LEU A 229 20.62 -2.45 5.44
C LEU A 229 20.92 -2.86 6.89
N GLU A 230 21.03 -1.92 7.82
CA GLU A 230 21.16 -2.20 9.25
C GLU A 230 19.90 -2.89 9.83
N ILE A 231 18.70 -2.51 9.35
CA ILE A 231 17.45 -3.19 9.67
C ILE A 231 17.49 -4.63 9.12
N TYR A 232 17.90 -4.83 7.87
CA TYR A 232 18.04 -6.16 7.28
C TYR A 232 18.96 -7.09 8.10
N THR A 233 20.14 -6.62 8.51
CA THR A 233 21.08 -7.40 9.34
C THR A 233 20.40 -7.94 10.59
N ARG A 234 19.64 -7.09 11.28
CA ARG A 234 18.90 -7.47 12.50
C ARG A 234 17.75 -8.42 12.20
N ILE A 235 17.02 -8.24 11.09
CA ILE A 235 15.97 -9.19 10.67
C ILE A 235 16.58 -10.56 10.40
N LYS A 236 17.71 -10.60 9.69
CA LYS A 236 18.44 -11.83 9.36
C LYS A 236 18.86 -12.58 10.61
N GLU A 237 19.37 -11.87 11.62
CA GLU A 237 19.71 -12.45 12.93
C GLU A 237 18.46 -13.01 13.64
N ILE A 238 17.37 -12.23 13.74
CA ILE A 238 16.13 -12.65 14.41
C ILE A 238 15.54 -13.92 13.78
N LEU A 239 15.51 -13.98 12.45
CA LEU A 239 15.00 -15.14 11.72
C LEU A 239 15.98 -16.32 11.80
N GLY A 240 17.28 -16.05 11.75
CA GLY A 240 18.33 -17.07 11.94
C GLY A 240 18.22 -17.77 13.30
N ASN A 241 17.96 -17.00 14.36
CA ASN A 241 17.70 -17.54 15.71
C ASN A 241 16.43 -18.40 15.78
N LYS A 242 15.51 -18.24 14.83
CA LYS A 242 14.31 -19.09 14.65
C LYS A 242 14.53 -20.22 13.63
N GLY A 243 15.77 -20.43 13.15
CA GLY A 243 16.07 -21.45 12.14
C GLY A 243 15.48 -21.15 10.75
N LYS A 244 15.26 -19.87 10.43
CA LYS A 244 14.69 -19.43 9.14
C LYS A 244 15.69 -18.54 8.42
N ALA A 245 15.78 -18.71 7.10
CA ALA A 245 16.57 -17.85 6.23
C ALA A 245 15.71 -16.73 5.65
N ILE A 246 16.36 -15.63 5.30
CA ILE A 246 15.77 -14.50 4.57
C ILE A 246 16.68 -14.10 3.43
N THR A 247 16.09 -13.65 2.33
CA THR A 247 16.80 -13.15 1.15
C THR A 247 16.57 -11.64 0.98
N LEU A 248 17.64 -10.86 0.88
CA LEU A 248 17.54 -9.44 0.51
C LEU A 248 17.20 -9.31 -0.98
N ILE A 249 16.28 -8.41 -1.31
CA ILE A 249 15.94 -8.08 -2.69
C ILE A 249 16.99 -7.13 -3.25
N VAL A 250 17.77 -7.62 -4.22
CA VAL A 250 18.79 -6.86 -4.94
C VAL A 250 18.20 -6.29 -6.23
N PRO A 251 18.14 -4.96 -6.40
CA PRO A 251 17.58 -4.36 -7.62
C PRO A 251 18.46 -4.65 -8.85
N THR A 252 17.85 -5.15 -9.93
CA THR A 252 18.57 -5.52 -11.17
C THR A 252 19.14 -4.30 -11.91
N ASN A 253 18.46 -3.14 -11.85
CA ASN A 253 18.88 -1.88 -12.46
C ASN A 253 18.47 -0.69 -11.56
N PRO A 254 19.21 -0.44 -10.45
CA PRO A 254 18.76 0.51 -9.44
C PRO A 254 18.78 1.96 -9.94
N LEU A 255 17.72 2.70 -9.62
CA LEU A 255 17.69 4.16 -9.80
C LEU A 255 18.46 4.82 -8.65
N LEU A 256 19.73 5.16 -8.90
CA LEU A 256 20.61 5.74 -7.89
C LEU A 256 20.24 7.20 -7.62
N LYS A 257 19.94 7.51 -6.36
CA LYS A 257 19.66 8.88 -5.88
C LYS A 257 20.81 9.42 -5.04
N PRO A 258 21.14 10.71 -5.10
CA PRO A 258 22.09 11.32 -4.16
C PRO A 258 21.62 11.15 -2.72
N ILE A 259 22.52 10.90 -1.77
CA ILE A 259 22.13 10.68 -0.36
C ILE A 259 21.33 11.85 0.23
N LYS A 260 21.64 13.10 -0.17
CA LYS A 260 20.95 14.30 0.33
C LYS A 260 19.67 14.66 -0.43
N SER A 261 19.00 13.68 -1.06
CA SER A 261 17.77 13.92 -1.83
C SER A 261 16.51 13.77 -0.98
N GLY A 262 15.58 14.73 -1.06
CA GLY A 262 14.25 14.61 -0.45
C GLY A 262 14.26 14.73 1.08
N LYS A 263 13.43 13.93 1.76
CA LYS A 263 13.36 13.83 3.23
C LYS A 263 14.14 12.61 3.75
N HIS A 264 15.29 12.36 3.15
CA HIS A 264 16.16 11.24 3.50
C HIS A 264 17.23 11.70 4.49
N PHE A 265 17.46 10.92 5.56
CA PHE A 265 18.38 11.29 6.65
C PHE A 265 19.42 10.20 6.96
N SER A 266 19.43 9.10 6.22
CA SER A 266 20.45 8.06 6.36
C SER A 266 21.72 8.54 5.66
N GLU A 267 22.86 8.50 6.34
CA GLU A 267 24.15 8.86 5.75
C GLU A 267 25.11 7.67 5.85
N TRP A 268 25.90 7.46 4.80
CA TRP A 268 26.98 6.48 4.83
C TRP A 268 28.07 6.92 5.81
N LYS A 269 28.56 5.97 6.60
CA LYS A 269 29.69 6.19 7.52
C LYS A 269 31.01 5.98 6.79
N VAL A 270 32.05 6.66 7.26
CA VAL A 270 33.41 6.64 6.68
C VAL A 270 34.11 5.28 6.84
N GLU A 271 33.64 4.45 7.78
CA GLU A 271 34.18 3.12 8.05
C GLU A 271 33.97 2.14 6.88
N SER A 272 34.73 1.04 6.86
CA SER A 272 34.57 -0.01 5.84
C SER A 272 33.14 -0.55 5.85
N LEU A 273 32.52 -0.61 4.67
CA LEU A 273 31.10 -0.97 4.50
C LEU A 273 30.14 -0.13 5.38
N SER A 274 30.55 1.08 5.76
CA SER A 274 29.86 1.94 6.73
C SER A 274 29.58 1.29 8.09
N GLY A 275 30.39 0.31 8.50
CA GLY A 275 30.24 -0.43 9.75
C GLY A 275 29.16 -1.52 9.71
N LEU A 276 28.61 -1.85 8.53
CA LEU A 276 27.67 -2.96 8.37
C LEU A 276 28.39 -4.30 8.53
N GLU A 277 27.70 -5.29 9.11
CA GLU A 277 28.24 -6.64 9.28
C GLU A 277 28.37 -7.36 7.93
N ARG A 278 29.59 -7.46 7.40
CA ARG A 278 29.85 -8.05 6.08
C ARG A 278 29.26 -9.46 5.91
N ASN A 279 29.27 -10.28 6.95
CA ASN A 279 28.74 -11.66 6.93
C ASN A 279 27.20 -11.72 6.80
N ALA A 280 26.50 -10.61 6.99
CA ALA A 280 25.08 -10.52 6.75
C ALA A 280 24.74 -10.48 5.25
N PHE A 281 25.71 -10.22 4.37
CA PHE A 281 25.48 -9.96 2.95
C PHE A 281 26.18 -10.97 2.04
N LEU A 282 25.57 -11.24 0.90
CA LEU A 282 26.15 -12.01 -0.20
C LEU A 282 27.16 -11.17 -0.99
N PRO A 283 28.10 -11.79 -1.75
CA PRO A 283 29.11 -11.04 -2.51
C PRO A 283 28.53 -9.99 -3.47
N GLY A 284 27.43 -10.31 -4.18
CA GLY A 284 26.77 -9.36 -5.07
C GLY A 284 26.06 -8.21 -4.33
N GLU A 285 25.56 -8.47 -3.13
CA GLU A 285 24.97 -7.44 -2.26
C GLU A 285 26.07 -6.48 -1.77
N ILE A 286 27.21 -7.03 -1.31
CA ILE A 286 28.37 -6.24 -0.87
C ILE A 286 28.87 -5.33 -2.00
N GLN A 287 28.97 -5.84 -3.23
CA GLN A 287 29.40 -5.04 -4.38
C GLN A 287 28.47 -3.83 -4.64
N LEU A 288 27.16 -4.03 -4.52
CA LEU A 288 26.20 -2.94 -4.66
C LEU A 288 26.33 -1.94 -3.51
N ILE A 289 26.47 -2.40 -2.27
CA ILE A 289 26.67 -1.53 -1.08
C ILE A 289 27.93 -0.67 -1.26
N GLU A 290 29.05 -1.27 -1.64
CA GLU A 290 30.31 -0.55 -1.87
C GLU A 290 30.16 0.48 -3.00
N THR A 291 29.41 0.16 -4.06
CA THR A 291 29.10 1.10 -5.15
C THR A 291 28.29 2.30 -4.64
N LEU A 292 27.30 2.07 -3.79
CA LEU A 292 26.44 3.10 -3.21
C LEU A 292 27.21 4.02 -2.26
N ILE A 293 28.04 3.44 -1.39
CA ILE A 293 28.93 4.18 -0.47
C ILE A 293 29.90 5.06 -1.28
N ASN A 294 30.61 4.48 -2.25
CA ASN A 294 31.64 5.18 -3.03
C ASN A 294 31.06 6.30 -3.89
N SER A 295 29.83 6.14 -4.38
CA SER A 295 29.14 7.18 -5.15
C SER A 295 28.33 8.15 -4.29
N ASN A 296 28.27 7.92 -2.98
CA ASN A 296 27.43 8.63 -2.01
C ASN A 296 25.95 8.70 -2.45
N LYS A 297 25.42 7.55 -2.86
CA LYS A 297 24.06 7.37 -3.37
C LYS A 297 23.31 6.30 -2.60
N TRP A 298 22.00 6.23 -2.81
CA TRP A 298 21.10 5.22 -2.26
C TRP A 298 20.07 4.81 -3.32
N VAL A 299 19.33 3.74 -3.04
CA VAL A 299 18.18 3.30 -3.85
C VAL A 299 16.94 3.33 -3.00
N GLU A 300 15.89 3.95 -3.52
CA GLU A 300 14.61 4.08 -2.83
C GLU A 300 13.76 2.81 -3.04
N GLU A 301 13.18 2.27 -1.97
CA GLU A 301 12.38 1.04 -1.90
C GLU A 301 11.26 1.04 -2.96
N GLN A 302 10.59 2.17 -3.13
CA GLN A 302 9.48 2.37 -4.07
C GLN A 302 9.91 2.26 -5.54
N THR A 303 11.20 2.32 -5.83
CA THR A 303 11.76 2.17 -7.19
C THR A 303 12.15 0.72 -7.52
N ILE A 304 12.08 -0.17 -6.53
CA ILE A 304 12.42 -1.58 -6.67
C ILE A 304 11.16 -2.37 -7.06
N ASP A 305 11.29 -3.25 -8.05
CA ASP A 305 10.26 -4.24 -8.39
C ASP A 305 10.57 -5.60 -7.75
N PRO A 306 10.04 -5.88 -6.55
CA PRO A 306 10.30 -7.14 -5.86
C PRO A 306 9.65 -8.34 -6.55
N ILE A 307 8.56 -8.16 -7.31
CA ILE A 307 7.82 -9.28 -7.89
C ILE A 307 8.68 -9.97 -8.94
N SER A 308 9.27 -9.20 -9.86
CA SER A 308 10.15 -9.73 -10.90
C SER A 308 11.31 -10.52 -10.28
N ILE A 309 11.94 -10.01 -9.23
CA ILE A 309 13.09 -10.65 -8.57
C ILE A 309 12.70 -11.94 -7.83
N ILE A 310 11.53 -11.97 -7.17
CA ILE A 310 11.04 -13.17 -6.47
C ILE A 310 10.66 -14.26 -7.47
N CYS A 311 10.03 -13.88 -8.59
CA CYS A 311 9.49 -14.82 -9.57
C CYS A 311 10.51 -15.27 -10.63
N GLU A 312 11.52 -14.46 -10.96
CA GLU A 312 12.59 -14.77 -11.93
C GLU A 312 13.62 -15.79 -11.41
N LYS A 313 13.69 -16.02 -10.09
CA LYS A 313 14.52 -17.10 -9.50
C LYS A 313 14.06 -18.52 -9.86
N LYS A 314 13.20 -18.68 -10.87
CA LYS A 314 12.94 -19.94 -11.58
C LYS A 314 14.05 -20.22 -12.59
N VAL A 315 15.21 -20.67 -12.12
CA VAL A 315 16.12 -21.53 -12.88
C VAL A 315 16.67 -22.59 -11.95
#